data_AF-A0A1B2FBF6-F1
#
_entry.id   AF-A0A1B2FBF6-F1
#
_cell.length_a   1.000
_cell.length_b   1.000
_cell.length_c   1.000
_cell.angle_alpha   90.00
_cell.angle_beta   90.00
_cell.angle_gamma   90.00
#
_symmetry.space_group_name_H-M   'P 1'
#
loop_
_entity.id
_entity.type
_entity.pdbx_description
1 polymer ?
#
loop_
_entity_poly.entity_id
_entity_poly.type
_entity_poly.pdbx_seq_one_letter_code
_entity_poly.pdbx_strand_id
1 'polypeptide(L)'
;MYRQTLAILLASAALAACGSHPENPVDYVTYRDEPLVKQVEKGMTMQKVIAIGGSPSNASDLPHGGTCNDYILNRDGHQQPYYVRFDATGHVDAKGFKTCKQREEDREAVPGA
;
A
#
# COMPACT_ATOMS: atom_id res chain seq x y z
N MET A 1 -6.34 -66.91 -6.19
CA MET A 1 -6.83 -66.42 -7.50
C MET A 1 -7.96 -65.42 -7.24
N TYR A 2 -8.11 -64.40 -8.11
CA TYR A 2 -8.84 -63.11 -7.97
C TYR A 2 -8.01 -61.97 -7.36
N ARG A 3 -7.07 -61.40 -8.13
CA ARG A 3 -7.21 -60.33 -9.15
C ARG A 3 -7.37 -58.93 -8.54
N GLN A 4 -6.24 -58.24 -8.59
CA GLN A 4 -6.01 -56.80 -8.49
C GLN A 4 -7.20 -55.97 -8.99
N THR A 5 -7.77 -55.16 -8.11
CA THR A 5 -8.58 -54.00 -8.51
C THR A 5 -7.81 -52.75 -8.09
N LEU A 6 -7.05 -52.21 -9.05
CA LEU A 6 -6.64 -50.81 -9.03
C LEU A 6 -7.90 -49.95 -9.06
N ALA A 7 -8.16 -49.21 -7.99
CA ALA A 7 -9.02 -48.04 -8.02
C ALA A 7 -8.17 -46.84 -7.61
N ILE A 8 -7.54 -46.24 -8.63
CA ILE A 8 -6.87 -44.95 -8.53
C ILE A 8 -7.97 -43.91 -8.32
N LEU A 9 -8.12 -43.43 -7.09
CA LEU A 9 -8.86 -42.20 -6.80
C LEU A 9 -7.84 -41.07 -6.70
N LEU A 10 -7.53 -40.48 -7.84
CA LEU A 10 -6.90 -39.17 -7.96
C LEU A 10 -7.92 -38.12 -7.51
N ALA A 11 -7.97 -37.85 -6.21
CA ALA A 11 -8.62 -36.66 -5.69
C ALA A 11 -7.65 -35.48 -5.87
N SER A 12 -7.82 -34.75 -6.96
CA SER A 12 -7.12 -33.50 -7.23
C SER A 12 -7.49 -32.47 -6.15
N ALA A 13 -6.68 -32.38 -5.10
CA ALA A 13 -6.72 -31.24 -4.19
C ALA A 13 -6.08 -30.04 -4.91
N ALA A 14 -6.87 -29.34 -5.71
CA ALA A 14 -6.55 -27.97 -6.09
C ALA A 14 -6.67 -27.12 -4.81
N LEU A 15 -5.62 -27.12 -4.00
CA LEU A 15 -5.41 -26.02 -3.06
C LEU A 15 -5.26 -24.78 -3.93
N ALA A 16 -6.33 -23.99 -3.99
CA ALA A 16 -6.26 -22.61 -4.39
C ALA A 16 -5.11 -22.01 -3.60
N ALA A 17 -4.01 -21.72 -4.27
CA ALA A 17 -3.02 -20.83 -3.73
C ALA A 17 -3.76 -19.51 -3.54
N CYS A 18 -4.23 -19.25 -2.32
CA CYS A 18 -4.49 -17.89 -1.88
C CYS A 18 -3.15 -17.19 -2.05
N GLY A 19 -2.99 -16.53 -3.20
CA GLY A 19 -1.89 -15.63 -3.47
C GLY A 19 -2.04 -14.43 -2.54
N SER A 20 -1.83 -14.64 -1.25
CA SER A 20 -1.27 -13.58 -0.42
C SER A 20 0.12 -13.39 -0.99
N HIS A 21 0.24 -12.50 -1.98
CA HIS A 21 1.49 -11.78 -2.17
C HIS A 21 1.90 -11.36 -0.76
N PRO A 22 3.06 -11.80 -0.27
CA PRO A 22 3.65 -11.17 0.89
C PRO A 22 4.01 -9.78 0.40
N GLU A 23 3.03 -8.86 0.40
CA GLU A 23 3.32 -7.44 0.53
C GLU A 23 4.15 -7.40 1.79
N ASN A 24 5.46 -7.24 1.59
CA ASN A 24 6.51 -7.11 2.58
C ASN A 24 5.89 -6.63 3.90
N PRO A 25 5.86 -7.43 4.99
CA PRO A 25 5.03 -7.14 6.15
C PRO A 25 5.36 -5.73 6.60
N VAL A 26 4.43 -4.82 6.32
CA VAL A 26 4.65 -3.40 6.52
C VAL A 26 4.90 -3.25 8.01
N ASP A 27 6.10 -2.77 8.37
CA ASP A 27 6.48 -2.62 9.76
C ASP A 27 5.83 -1.37 10.34
N TYR A 28 4.50 -1.43 10.45
CA TYR A 28 3.70 -0.38 11.06
C TYR A 28 4.19 -0.09 12.48
N VAL A 29 4.63 -1.13 13.22
CA VAL A 29 5.08 -1.00 14.60
C VAL A 29 6.31 -0.09 14.70
N THR A 30 7.28 -0.24 13.80
CA THR A 30 8.49 0.59 13.77
C THR A 30 8.18 2.05 13.43
N TYR A 31 7.23 2.31 12.52
CA TYR A 31 6.95 3.65 12.03
C TYR A 31 5.69 4.32 12.60
N ARG A 32 4.93 3.66 13.49
CA ARG A 32 3.66 4.19 14.02
C ARG A 32 3.75 5.56 14.68
N ASP A 33 4.94 5.89 15.20
CA ASP A 33 5.21 7.14 15.91
C ASP A 33 5.81 8.22 15.00
N GLU A 34 6.06 7.92 13.72
CA GLU A 34 6.46 8.93 12.73
C GLU A 34 5.35 9.96 12.53
N PRO A 35 5.65 11.27 12.43
CA PRO A 35 4.62 12.32 12.36
C PRO A 35 3.58 12.11 11.27
N LEU A 36 4.00 11.71 10.06
CA LEU A 36 3.11 11.44 8.93
C LEU A 36 2.18 10.25 9.19
N VAL A 37 2.67 9.23 9.90
CA VAL A 37 1.88 8.03 10.22
C VAL A 37 0.90 8.33 11.34
N LYS A 38 1.34 9.04 12.37
CA LYS A 38 0.58 9.28 13.60
C LYS A 38 -0.43 10.42 13.49
N GLN A 39 -0.06 11.52 12.82
CA GLN A 39 -0.79 12.79 12.94
C GLN A 39 -1.55 13.18 11.67
N VAL A 40 -1.19 12.66 10.49
CA VAL A 40 -1.94 12.97 9.26
C VAL A 40 -3.25 12.19 9.28
N GLU A 41 -4.36 12.88 9.12
CA GLU A 41 -5.70 12.28 9.09
C GLU A 41 -6.40 12.58 7.77
N LYS A 42 -7.43 11.79 7.48
CA LYS A 42 -8.32 12.03 6.34
C LYS A 42 -8.94 13.43 6.46
N GLY A 43 -8.99 14.17 5.37
CA GLY A 43 -9.54 15.53 5.32
C GLY A 43 -8.53 16.63 5.63
N MET A 44 -7.29 16.32 6.02
CA MET A 44 -6.27 17.36 6.22
C MET A 44 -5.86 18.01 4.89
N THR A 45 -5.54 19.30 4.89
CA THR A 45 -5.02 19.99 3.71
C THR A 45 -3.56 19.65 3.46
N MET A 46 -3.10 19.80 2.22
CA MET A 46 -1.68 19.65 1.88
C MET A 46 -0.76 20.51 2.74
N GLN A 47 -1.15 21.75 3.01
CA GLN A 47 -0.37 22.64 3.87
C GLN A 47 -0.22 22.08 5.29
N LYS A 48 -1.28 21.48 5.85
CA LYS A 48 -1.22 20.84 7.16
C LYS A 48 -0.31 19.60 7.15
N VAL A 49 -0.34 18.81 6.09
CA VAL A 49 0.56 17.65 5.94
C VAL A 49 2.02 18.08 5.84
N ILE A 50 2.32 19.12 5.05
CA ILE A 50 3.68 19.69 4.97
C ILE A 50 4.14 20.22 6.33
N ALA A 51 3.25 20.86 7.09
CA ALA A 51 3.57 21.31 8.44
C ALA A 51 3.87 20.15 9.42
N ILE A 52 3.33 18.95 9.17
CA ILE A 52 3.57 17.75 9.99
C ILE A 52 4.84 17.01 9.56
N GLY A 53 4.98 16.72 8.27
CA GLY A 53 6.01 15.83 7.73
C GLY A 53 7.15 16.51 6.98
N GLY A 54 7.11 17.83 6.83
CA GLY A 54 8.03 18.58 6.00
C GLY A 54 7.74 18.45 4.50
N SER A 55 8.71 18.87 3.69
CA SER A 55 8.62 18.80 2.23
C SER A 55 8.62 17.35 1.76
N PRO A 56 7.76 16.98 0.79
CA PRO A 56 7.80 15.65 0.21
C PRO A 56 9.08 15.45 -0.62
N SER A 57 9.51 14.20 -0.76
CA SER A 57 10.62 13.83 -1.65
C SER A 57 10.24 13.94 -3.12
N ASN A 58 8.96 13.74 -3.43
CA ASN A 58 8.39 13.92 -4.75
C ASN A 58 6.90 14.25 -4.62
N ALA A 59 6.35 15.02 -5.56
CA ALA A 59 4.92 15.29 -5.65
C ALA A 59 4.48 15.12 -7.10
N SER A 60 3.37 14.41 -7.33
CA SER A 60 2.84 14.16 -8.67
C SER A 60 1.33 14.35 -8.71
N ASP A 61 0.84 14.83 -9.84
CA ASP A 61 -0.60 14.88 -10.14
C ASP A 61 -1.14 13.47 -10.40
N LEU A 62 -2.41 13.25 -10.10
CA LEU A 62 -3.09 11.97 -10.34
C LEU A 62 -3.96 12.02 -11.61
N PRO A 63 -4.08 10.90 -12.36
CA PRO A 63 -4.81 10.88 -13.64
C PRO A 63 -6.29 11.32 -13.59
N HIS A 64 -6.94 11.20 -12.43
CA HIS A 64 -8.35 11.56 -12.23
C HIS A 64 -8.54 12.75 -11.28
N GLY A 65 -7.50 13.58 -11.15
CA GLY A 65 -7.48 14.74 -10.27
C GLY A 65 -6.95 14.42 -8.87
N GLY A 66 -6.56 15.49 -8.18
CA GLY A 66 -5.83 15.40 -6.92
C GLY A 66 -4.34 15.20 -7.13
N THR A 67 -3.61 15.02 -6.02
CA THR A 67 -2.15 14.91 -6.02
C THR A 67 -1.69 13.81 -5.08
N CYS A 68 -0.44 13.38 -5.24
CA CYS A 68 0.18 12.42 -4.35
C CYS A 68 1.58 12.88 -4.00
N ASN A 69 1.88 12.87 -2.70
CA ASN A 69 3.18 13.22 -2.15
C ASN A 69 3.89 11.94 -1.67
N ASP A 70 5.11 11.74 -2.14
CA ASP A 70 6.03 10.73 -1.64
C ASP A 70 6.87 11.30 -0.49
N TYR A 71 7.13 10.44 0.49
CA TYR A 71 8.02 10.68 1.61
C TYR A 71 8.90 9.44 1.84
N ILE A 72 10.04 9.65 2.49
CA ILE A 72 10.89 8.59 3.02
C ILE A 72 10.90 8.72 4.53
N LEU A 73 10.19 7.82 5.21
CA LEU A 73 10.30 7.69 6.66
C LEU A 73 11.68 7.15 6.99
N ASN A 74 12.29 7.64 8.06
CA ASN A 74 13.58 7.17 8.52
C ASN A 74 13.55 6.94 10.02
N ARG A 75 13.68 5.67 10.42
CA ARG A 75 13.75 5.27 11.82
C ARG A 75 15.03 4.47 12.04
N ASP A 76 15.94 4.99 12.86
CA ASP A 76 17.20 4.32 13.21
C ASP A 76 18.03 3.86 11.98
N GLY A 77 17.96 4.63 10.88
CA GLY A 77 18.65 4.32 9.62
C GLY A 77 17.87 3.41 8.66
N HIS A 78 16.73 2.87 9.10
CA HIS A 78 15.81 2.14 8.25
C HIS A 78 14.91 3.11 7.49
N GLN A 79 14.98 3.05 6.16
CA GLN A 79 14.17 3.86 5.28
C GLN A 79 12.93 3.10 4.82
N GLN A 80 11.79 3.78 4.81
CA GLN A 80 10.52 3.24 4.36
C GLN A 80 9.77 4.27 3.51
N PRO A 81 9.48 3.97 2.23
CA PRO A 81 8.60 4.80 1.41
C PRO A 81 7.21 4.95 2.03
N TYR A 82 6.68 6.16 1.95
CA TYR A 82 5.35 6.48 2.45
C TYR A 82 4.68 7.51 1.56
N TYR A 83 3.44 7.26 1.16
CA TYR A 83 2.66 8.21 0.36
C TYR A 83 1.57 8.88 1.19
N VAL A 84 1.23 10.11 0.81
CA VAL A 84 0.00 10.79 1.20
C VAL A 84 -0.70 11.28 -0.07
N ARG A 85 -1.92 10.81 -0.32
CA ARG A 85 -2.78 11.25 -1.43
C ARG A 85 -3.70 12.36 -0.95
N PHE A 86 -3.88 13.34 -1.81
CA PHE A 86 -4.91 14.36 -1.73
C PHE A 86 -5.92 14.15 -2.86
N ASP A 87 -7.20 14.25 -2.55
CA ASP A 87 -8.27 14.25 -3.55
C ASP A 87 -8.25 15.53 -4.41
N ALA A 88 -9.16 15.61 -5.38
CA ALA A 88 -9.29 16.76 -6.28
C ALA A 88 -9.61 18.09 -5.56
N THR A 89 -10.03 18.05 -4.29
CA THR A 89 -10.28 19.24 -3.47
C THR A 89 -9.07 19.65 -2.63
N GLY A 90 -7.96 18.90 -2.70
CA GLY A 90 -6.71 19.16 -1.99
C GLY A 90 -6.69 18.63 -0.55
N HIS A 91 -7.57 17.67 -0.22
CA HIS A 91 -7.66 17.09 1.12
C HIS A 91 -7.21 15.62 1.13
N VAL A 92 -6.57 15.20 2.23
CA VAL A 92 -6.08 13.84 2.38
C VAL A 92 -7.21 12.83 2.27
N ASP A 93 -7.08 11.86 1.38
CA ASP A 93 -8.07 10.80 1.22
C ASP A 93 -7.47 9.38 1.35
N ALA A 94 -6.14 9.24 1.20
CA ALA A 94 -5.41 8.00 1.42
C ALA A 94 -3.95 8.25 1.85
N LYS A 95 -3.36 7.31 2.58
CA LYS A 95 -1.93 7.30 2.95
C LYS A 95 -1.45 5.86 3.17
N GLY A 96 -0.16 5.59 3.04
CA GLY A 96 0.34 4.23 3.26
C GLY A 96 1.82 4.00 2.94
N PHE A 97 2.31 2.82 3.30
CA PHE A 97 3.73 2.43 3.27
C PHE A 97 4.19 1.90 1.91
N LYS A 98 4.07 2.74 0.89
CA LYS A 98 4.56 2.53 -0.48
C LYS A 98 4.73 3.88 -1.15
N THR A 99 5.33 3.89 -2.33
CA THR A 99 5.39 5.11 -3.15
C THR A 99 4.04 5.42 -3.80
N CYS A 100 3.84 6.68 -4.20
CA CYS A 100 2.72 7.13 -5.01
C CYS A 100 2.57 6.31 -6.29
N LYS A 101 3.69 5.99 -6.95
CA LYS A 101 3.72 5.16 -8.16
C LYS A 101 3.23 3.73 -7.89
N GLN A 102 3.77 3.07 -6.86
CA GLN A 102 3.35 1.71 -6.51
C GLN A 102 1.86 1.65 -6.17
N ARG A 103 1.34 2.63 -5.42
CA ARG A 103 -0.09 2.71 -5.16
C ARG A 103 -0.90 2.79 -6.46
N GLU A 104 -0.45 3.58 -7.42
CA GLU A 104 -1.17 3.75 -8.69
C GLU A 104 -1.18 2.45 -9.49
N GLU A 105 -0.03 1.78 -9.58
CA GLU A 105 0.09 0.45 -10.19
C GLU A 105 -0.86 -0.56 -9.50
N ASP A 106 -0.95 -0.54 -8.17
CA ASP A 106 -1.89 -1.40 -7.43
C ASP A 106 -3.35 -1.08 -7.74
N ARG A 107 -3.70 0.21 -7.91
CA ARG A 107 -5.07 0.62 -8.26
C ARG A 107 -5.45 0.11 -9.64
N GLU A 108 -4.55 0.23 -10.62
CA GLU A 108 -4.76 -0.23 -11.99
C GLU A 108 -4.83 -1.77 -12.09
N ALA A 109 -4.14 -2.47 -11.19
CA ALA A 109 -4.17 -3.93 -11.11
C ALA A 109 -5.50 -4.50 -10.58
N VAL A 110 -6.36 -3.67 -9.98
CA VAL A 110 -7.70 -4.09 -9.50
C VAL A 110 -8.74 -3.85 -10.61
N PRO A 111 -9.29 -4.91 -11.24
CA PRO A 111 -10.29 -4.74 -12.28
C PRO A 111 -11.58 -4.13 -11.72
N GLY A 112 -11.97 -2.96 -12.21
CA GLY A 112 -13.28 -2.34 -11.95
C GLY A 112 -13.38 -1.37 -10.77
N ALA A 113 -12.25 -0.79 -10.32
CA ALA A 113 -12.22 0.31 -9.35
C ALA A 113 -12.59 1.67 -9.99
#